data_AF-A0ABD5YH74-F1
#
_entry.id   AF-A0ABD5YH74-F1
#
_cell.length_a   1.000
_cell.length_b   1.000
_cell.length_c   1.000
_cell.angle_alpha   90.00
_cell.angle_beta   90.00
_cell.angle_gamma   90.00
#
_symmetry.space_group_name_H-M   'P 1'
#
loop_
_entity.id
_entity.type
_entity.pdbx_description
1 polymer ?
#
loop_
_entity_poly.entity_id
_entity_poly.type
_entity_poly.pdbx_seq_one_letter_code
_entity_poly.pdbx_strand_id
1 'polypeptide(L)' 'MISPPITLHRLQTCHFCERVVRRHNELDHGMAGIADPRPAVSLIDSDGSINHAWVAGAWPKFPDYKAIEAAIEEL' A
#
# COMPACT_ATOMS: atom_id res chain seq x y z
N MET A 1 -3.80 13.18 -23.79
CA MET A 1 -4.45 11.99 -23.20
C MET A 1 -3.83 11.78 -21.83
N ILE A 2 -4.59 11.98 -20.76
CA ILE A 2 -4.11 11.74 -19.38
C ILE A 2 -4.40 10.27 -19.09
N SER A 3 -3.37 9.44 -18.93
CA SER A 3 -3.55 8.05 -18.52
C SER A 3 -4.29 7.99 -17.18
N PRO A 4 -5.23 7.06 -17.00
CA PRO A 4 -5.91 6.90 -15.71
C PRO A 4 -4.89 6.53 -14.63
N PRO A 5 -5.07 7.02 -13.39
CA PRO A 5 -4.16 6.71 -12.29
C PRO A 5 -4.21 5.21 -11.99
N ILE A 6 -3.06 4.54 -12.08
CA ILE A 6 -2.91 3.13 -11.69
C ILE A 6 -2.61 3.09 -10.18
N THR A 7 -3.43 2.39 -9.41
CA THR A 7 -3.18 2.14 -7.99
C THR A 7 -2.34 0.88 -7.83
N LEU A 8 -1.10 1.02 -7.35
CA LEU A 8 -0.23 -0.11 -7.05
C LEU A 8 -0.28 -0.41 -5.54
N HIS A 9 -0.76 -1.59 -5.17
CA HIS A 9 -0.71 -2.04 -3.77
C HIS A 9 0.71 -2.54 -3.45
N ARG A 10 1.37 -1.93 -2.46
CA ARG A 10 2.67 -2.39 -1.96
C ARG A 10 2.44 -3.53 -0.97
N LEU A 11 2.83 -4.73 -1.37
CA LEU A 11 2.98 -5.87 -0.45
C LEU A 11 4.31 -5.72 0.28
N GLN A 12 4.27 -5.69 1.62
CA GLN A 12 5.50 -5.78 2.44
C GLN A 12 6.26 -7.06 2.01
N THR A 13 7.56 -6.95 1.76
CA THR A 13 8.47 -8.00 1.22
C THR A 13 8.36 -8.33 -0.28
N CYS A 14 7.46 -7.70 -1.04
CA CYS A 14 7.42 -7.90 -2.49
C CYS A 14 8.57 -7.17 -3.20
N HIS A 15 9.51 -7.94 -3.74
CA HIS A 15 10.69 -7.42 -4.47
C HIS A 15 10.34 -6.55 -5.68
N PHE A 16 9.18 -6.79 -6.31
CA PHE A 16 8.70 -5.94 -7.42
C PHE A 16 8.23 -4.57 -6.91
N CYS A 17 7.49 -4.54 -5.80
CA CYS A 17 7.06 -3.27 -5.19
C CYS A 17 8.24 -2.41 -4.73
N GLU A 18 9.28 -3.02 -4.15
CA GLU A 18 10.53 -2.32 -3.77
C GLU A 18 11.23 -1.67 -4.97
N ARG A 19 11.26 -2.35 -6.12
CA ARG A 19 11.84 -1.80 -7.37
C ARG A 19 11.05 -0.59 -7.88
N VAL A 20 9.72 -0.65 -7.84
CA VAL A 20 8.86 0.46 -8.28
C VAL A 20 9.01 1.68 -7.36
N VAL A 21 9.03 1.47 -6.04
CA VAL A 21 9.21 2.56 -5.05
C VAL A 21 10.59 3.20 -5.18
N ARG A 22 11.67 2.40 -5.30
CA ARG A 22 13.02 2.94 -5.56
C ARG A 22 13.04 3.79 -6.82
N ARG A 23 12.43 3.31 -7.90
CA ARG A 23 12.39 4.05 -9.16
C ARG A 23 11.59 5.36 -9.05
N HIS A 24 10.51 5.37 -8.28
CA HIS A 24 9.75 6.60 -7.99
C HIS A 24 10.61 7.61 -7.20
N ASN A 25 11.27 7.16 -6.12
CA ASN A 25 12.13 8.02 -5.29
C ASN A 25 13.34 8.58 -6.05
N GLU A 26 13.91 7.81 -6.99
CA GLU A 26 15.03 8.26 -7.83
C GLU A 26 14.65 9.35 -8.84
N LEU A 27 13.36 9.45 -9.20
CA LEU A 27 12.93 10.33 -10.28
C LEU A 27 12.40 11.70 -9.82
N ASP A 28 12.26 11.93 -8.50
CA ASP A 28 11.91 13.20 -7.79
C ASP A 28 10.84 14.14 -8.39
N HIS A 29 10.14 13.68 -9.44
CA HIS A 29 9.13 14.41 -10.21
C HIS A 29 7.94 13.52 -10.58
N GLY A 30 7.85 12.34 -9.97
CA GLY A 30 6.83 11.34 -10.30
C GLY A 30 7.05 10.73 -11.68
N MET A 31 6.54 9.52 -11.86
CA MET A 31 6.41 8.95 -13.21
C MET A 31 5.10 9.48 -13.79
N ALA A 32 5.12 10.04 -15.00
CA ALA A 32 3.92 10.55 -15.65
C ALA A 32 2.81 9.47 -15.67
N GLY A 33 1.67 9.78 -15.06
CA GLY A 33 0.54 8.85 -14.93
C GLY A 33 0.57 7.93 -13.71
N ILE A 34 1.58 8.03 -12.84
CA ILE A 34 1.69 7.30 -11.58
C ILE A 34 1.47 8.26 -10.42
N ALA A 35 0.41 8.02 -9.65
CA ALA A 35 0.13 8.76 -8.42
C ALA A 35 1.08 8.33 -7.30
N ASP A 36 1.29 9.20 -6.31
CA ASP A 36 2.05 8.85 -5.12
C ASP A 36 1.50 7.58 -4.47
N PRO A 37 2.38 6.65 -4.03
CA PRO A 37 1.94 5.40 -3.45
C PRO A 37 1.12 5.67 -2.19
N ARG A 38 0.02 4.94 -2.03
CA ARG A 38 -0.77 4.96 -0.79
C ARG A 38 -0.54 3.65 -0.03
N PRO A 39 0.12 3.69 1.15
CA PRO A 39 0.26 2.52 2.00
C PRO A 39 -1.10 1.89 2.26
N ALA A 40 -1.14 0.57 2.26
CA ALA A 40 -2.34 -0.21 2.56
C ALA A 40 -1.95 -1.41 3.41
N VAL A 41 -2.86 -1.85 4.26
CA VAL A 41 -2.76 -3.05 5.08
C VAL A 41 -4.03 -3.84 4.89
N SER A 42 -3.88 -5.13 4.63
CA SER A 42 -4.98 -6.10 4.62
C SER A 42 -4.57 -7.28 5.48
N LEU A 43 -5.45 -7.70 6.40
CA LEU A 43 -5.26 -8.94 7.14
C LEU A 43 -6.03 -10.04 6.44
N ILE A 44 -5.34 -11.15 6.15
CA ILE A 44 -5.88 -12.30 5.44
C ILE A 44 -5.93 -13.46 6.43
N ASP A 45 -7.12 -14.02 6.62
CA ASP A 45 -7.36 -15.18 7.48
C ASP A 45 -6.86 -16.47 6.80
N SER A 46 -6.78 -17.55 7.57
CA SER A 46 -6.42 -18.91 7.18
C SER A 46 -7.26 -19.47 6.01
N ASP A 47 -8.51 -19.04 5.86
CA ASP A 47 -9.39 -19.40 4.75
C ASP A 47 -9.21 -18.51 3.50
N GLY A 48 -8.34 -17.50 3.58
CA GLY A 48 -8.07 -16.53 2.53
C GLY A 48 -9.02 -15.32 2.52
N SER A 49 -9.94 -15.20 3.47
CA SER A 49 -10.82 -14.04 3.62
C SER A 49 -10.06 -12.81 4.12
N ILE A 50 -10.56 -11.61 3.78
CA ILE A 50 -10.01 -10.33 4.27
C ILE A 50 -10.97 -9.76 5.31
N ASN A 51 -10.59 -9.84 6.58
CA ASN A 51 -11.42 -9.37 7.71
C ASN A 51 -11.04 -7.97 8.20
N HIS A 52 -9.89 -7.44 7.77
CA HIS A 52 -9.47 -6.08 8.05
C HIS A 52 -8.79 -5.46 6.84
N ALA A 53 -9.17 -4.22 6.48
CA ALA A 53 -8.54 -3.47 5.40
C ALA A 53 -8.39 -1.98 5.77
N TRP A 54 -7.20 -1.45 5.53
CA TRP A 54 -6.87 -0.05 5.73
C TRP A 54 -6.08 0.47 4.53
N VAL A 55 -6.37 1.71 4.12
CA VAL A 55 -5.64 2.41 3.05
C VAL A 55 -5.37 3.85 3.50
N ALA A 56 -4.15 4.32 3.27
CA ALA A 56 -3.76 5.70 3.49
C ALA A 56 -4.61 6.65 2.64
N GLY A 57 -5.11 7.73 3.25
CA GLY A 57 -5.81 8.80 2.52
C GLY A 57 -4.88 9.70 1.70
N ALA A 58 -3.61 9.82 2.12
CA ALA A 58 -2.59 10.65 1.48
C ALA A 58 -1.19 10.09 1.77
N TRP A 59 -0.20 10.49 0.98
CA TRP A 59 1.20 10.20 1.24
C TRP A 59 1.89 11.34 2.01
N PRO A 60 2.78 11.05 2.98
CA PRO A 60 2.90 9.79 3.71
C PRO A 60 1.87 9.73 4.85
N LYS A 61 1.07 8.66 4.91
CA LYS A 61 0.25 8.31 6.07
C LYS A 61 0.45 6.84 6.40
N PHE A 62 0.64 6.56 7.67
CA PHE A 62 0.82 5.22 8.20
C PHE A 62 -0.45 4.76 8.92
N PRO A 63 -0.71 3.45 8.98
CA PRO A 63 -1.82 2.92 9.74
C PRO A 63 -1.60 3.09 11.24
N ASP A 64 -2.69 2.97 12.00
CA ASP A 64 -2.60 2.77 13.45
C ASP A 64 -2.20 1.31 13.71
N TYR A 65 -0.94 1.10 14.12
CA TYR A 65 -0.42 -0.23 14.40
C TYR A 65 -1.09 -0.89 15.61
N LYS A 66 -1.61 -0.12 16.57
CA LYS A 66 -2.35 -0.69 17.70
C LYS A 66 -3.71 -1.22 17.27
N ALA A 67 -4.39 -0.52 16.37
CA ALA A 67 -5.62 -1.02 15.77
C ALA A 67 -5.38 -2.29 14.93
N ILE A 68 -4.23 -2.39 14.25
CA ILE A 68 -3.85 -3.60 13.51
C ILE A 68 -3.53 -4.76 14.46
N GLU A 69 -2.74 -4.53 15.51
CA GLU A 69 -2.43 -5.55 16.53
C GLU A 69 -3.72 -6.12 17.12
N ALA A 70 -4.66 -5.26 17.53
CA ALA A 70 -5.97 -5.69 18.03
C ALA A 70 -6.78 -6.47 16.99
N ALA A 71 -6.76 -6.05 15.72
CA ALA A 71 -7.47 -6.77 14.66
C ALA A 71 -6.86 -8.16 14.37
N ILE A 72 -5.57 -8.37 14.64
CA ILE A 72 -4.92 -9.68 14.50
C ILE A 72 -5.36 -10.63 15.63
N GLU A 73 -5.56 -10.12 16.85
CA GLU A 73 -6.00 -10.94 18.00
C GLU A 73 -7.43 -11.48 17.84
N GLU A 74 -8.23 -10.88 16.95
CA GLU A 74 -9.63 -11.25 16.66
C GLU A 74 -9.80 -12.15 15.41
N LEU A 75 -8.71 -12.55 14.76
CA LEU A 75 -8.70 -13.52 13.65
C LEU A 75 -8.67 -14.96 14.18
#